data_AF-A0A7X8PJN2-F1
#
_entry.id   AF-A0A7X8PJN2-F1
#
_cell.length_a   1.000
_cell.length_b   1.000
_cell.length_c   1.000
_cell.angle_alpha   90.00
_cell.angle_beta   90.00
_cell.angle_gamma   90.00
#
_symmetry.space_group_name_H-M   'P 1'
#
loop_
_entity.id
_entity.type
_entity.pdbx_description
1 polymer ?
#
loop_
_entity_poly.entity_id
_entity_poly.type
_entity_poly.pdbx_seq_one_letter_code
_entity_poly.pdbx_strand_id
1 'polypeptide(L)'
;MLANQAPSPSQSDVLICLDNQQVASRIGTVLSQQGLTVLTIPTTGLQEWFEPNGCQLVITHTAMIGQVRSRLNLPVVNIEAFIFDRPDHATEGAARQFDGDAFVKRVFLVMNGAQRRIAS
;
A
#
# COMPACT_ATOMS: atom_id res chain seq x y z
N MET A 1 -27.01 6.04 31.69
CA MET A 1 -26.44 6.76 30.53
C MET A 1 -25.49 5.81 29.82
N LEU A 2 -25.94 5.19 28.73
CA LEU A 2 -25.11 4.31 27.90
C LEU A 2 -24.32 5.21 26.96
N ALA A 3 -23.01 5.30 27.16
CA ALA A 3 -22.12 6.01 26.27
C ALA A 3 -22.13 5.28 24.92
N ASN A 4 -22.64 5.97 23.91
CA ASN A 4 -22.58 5.59 22.51
C ASN A 4 -21.10 5.61 22.11
N GLN A 5 -20.41 4.47 22.23
CA GLN A 5 -19.08 4.32 21.66
C GLN A 5 -19.24 4.41 20.15
N ALA A 6 -19.02 5.60 19.59
CA ALA A 6 -18.80 5.75 18.16
C ALA A 6 -17.68 4.77 17.78
N PRO A 7 -17.83 3.94 16.73
CA PRO A 7 -16.74 3.09 16.29
C PRO A 7 -15.54 3.98 16.04
N SER A 8 -14.45 3.74 16.77
CA SER A 8 -13.17 4.39 16.50
C SER A 8 -12.88 4.25 15.01
N PRO A 9 -12.47 5.31 14.30
CA PRO A 9 -12.15 5.18 12.88
C PRO A 9 -11.13 4.05 12.76
N SER A 10 -11.51 3.00 12.05
CA SER A 10 -10.74 1.77 11.96
C SER A 10 -9.36 2.12 11.43
N GLN A 11 -8.39 2.15 12.34
CA GLN A 11 -7.03 2.59 12.06
C GLN A 11 -6.46 1.65 11.01
N SER A 12 -6.24 2.16 9.79
CA SER A 12 -5.81 1.33 8.67
C SER A 12 -4.32 1.06 8.77
N ASP A 13 -3.87 -0.17 8.52
CA ASP A 13 -2.46 -0.55 8.59
C ASP A 13 -1.67 -0.05 7.37
N VAL A 14 -2.31 -0.05 6.21
CA VAL A 14 -1.66 0.21 4.91
C VAL A 14 -2.47 1.22 4.09
N LEU A 15 -1.78 2.23 3.57
CA LEU A 15 -2.32 3.16 2.57
C LEU A 15 -1.97 2.67 1.16
N ILE A 16 -2.95 2.54 0.28
CA ILE A 16 -2.76 2.23 -1.15
C ILE A 16 -3.04 3.49 -1.97
N CYS A 17 -2.01 4.00 -2.64
CA CYS A 17 -2.07 5.16 -3.53
C CYS A 17 -1.75 4.71 -4.96
N LEU A 18 -2.78 4.25 -5.67
CA LEU A 18 -2.68 3.79 -7.05
C LEU A 18 -3.87 4.33 -7.86
N ASP A 19 -3.60 4.88 -9.05
CA ASP A 19 -4.67 5.42 -9.92
C ASP A 19 -5.51 4.30 -10.56
N ASN A 20 -4.89 3.16 -10.83
CA ASN A 20 -5.60 2.00 -11.34
C ASN A 20 -6.38 1.30 -10.21
N GLN A 21 -7.67 1.61 -10.11
CA GLN A 21 -8.57 1.07 -9.09
C GLN A 21 -8.67 -0.46 -9.09
N GLN A 22 -8.53 -1.11 -10.25
CA GLN A 22 -8.54 -2.58 -10.33
C GLN A 22 -7.29 -3.17 -9.66
N VAL A 23 -6.13 -2.56 -9.89
CA VAL A 23 -4.89 -2.97 -9.23
C VAL A 23 -4.96 -2.68 -7.74
N ALA A 24 -5.45 -1.49 -7.35
CA ALA A 24 -5.62 -1.13 -5.94
C ALA A 24 -6.52 -2.13 -5.19
N SER A 25 -7.67 -2.50 -5.77
CA SER A 25 -8.60 -3.47 -5.19
C SER A 25 -7.99 -4.87 -5.06
N ARG A 26 -7.24 -5.34 -6.07
CA ARG A 26 -6.54 -6.63 -6.01
C ARG A 26 -5.49 -6.64 -4.91
N ILE A 27 -4.69 -5.58 -4.79
CA ILE A 27 -3.69 -5.46 -3.74
C ILE A 27 -4.33 -5.37 -2.37
N GLY A 28 -5.41 -4.59 -2.23
CA GLY A 28 -6.19 -4.53 -1.00
C GLY A 28 -6.67 -5.91 -0.57
N THR A 29 -7.21 -6.69 -1.51
CA THR A 29 -7.65 -8.09 -1.26
C THR A 29 -6.49 -8.97 -0.77
N VAL A 30 -5.34 -8.91 -1.43
CA VAL A 30 -4.14 -9.69 -1.04
C VAL A 30 -3.72 -9.36 0.39
N LEU A 31 -3.71 -8.07 0.77
CA LEU A 31 -3.30 -7.64 2.11
C LEU A 31 -4.35 -7.98 3.17
N SER A 32 -5.63 -7.80 2.88
CA SER A 32 -6.71 -8.16 3.80
C SER A 32 -6.80 -9.66 4.05
N GLN A 33 -6.44 -10.50 3.07
CA GLN A 33 -6.26 -11.95 3.29
C GLN A 33 -5.13 -12.27 4.28
N GLN A 34 -4.16 -11.37 4.45
CA GLN A 34 -3.11 -11.47 5.47
C GLN A 34 -3.50 -10.82 6.81
N GLY A 35 -4.75 -10.36 6.95
CA GLY A 35 -5.26 -9.71 8.16
C GLY A 35 -4.95 -8.21 8.27
N LEU A 36 -4.41 -7.59 7.23
CA LEU A 36 -4.12 -6.15 7.22
C LEU A 36 -5.35 -5.34 6.80
N THR A 37 -5.59 -4.26 7.54
CA THR A 37 -6.59 -3.26 7.17
C THR A 37 -5.99 -2.29 6.14
N VAL A 38 -6.74 -1.99 5.08
CA VAL A 38 -6.26 -1.18 3.96
C VAL A 38 -7.15 0.04 3.75
N LEU A 39 -6.50 1.18 3.55
CA LEU A 39 -7.13 2.41 3.09
C LEU A 39 -6.67 2.68 1.67
N THR A 40 -7.58 2.77 0.73
CA THR A 40 -7.26 3.09 -0.67
C THR A 40 -7.69 4.52 -0.97
N ILE A 41 -6.78 5.31 -1.52
CA ILE A 41 -7.08 6.65 -2.04
C ILE A 41 -6.57 6.78 -3.48
N PRO A 42 -7.25 7.55 -4.33
CA PRO A 42 -6.67 7.96 -5.60
C PRO A 42 -5.43 8.80 -5.33
N THR A 43 -4.50 8.82 -6.28
CA THR A 43 -3.27 9.61 -6.14
C THR A 43 -3.55 11.11 -6.00
N THR A 44 -4.61 11.61 -6.62
CA THR A 44 -5.10 12.98 -6.45
C THR A 44 -5.48 13.31 -5.01
N GLY A 45 -5.91 12.31 -4.22
CA GLY A 45 -6.22 12.46 -2.80
C GLY A 45 -5.02 12.85 -1.94
N LEU A 46 -3.78 12.66 -2.42
CA LEU A 46 -2.57 13.15 -1.75
C LEU A 46 -2.33 14.66 -1.93
N GLN A 47 -3.06 15.32 -2.84
CA GLN A 47 -2.93 16.78 -3.04
C GLN A 47 -3.66 17.56 -1.94
N GLU A 48 -4.73 16.99 -1.39
CA GLU A 48 -5.44 17.52 -0.22
C GLU A 48 -4.71 17.09 1.06
N TRP A 49 -4.92 17.83 2.16
CA TRP A 49 -4.28 17.51 3.44
C TRP A 49 -4.79 16.14 3.93
N PHE A 50 -3.99 15.11 3.71
CA PHE A 50 -4.32 13.73 4.07
C PHE A 50 -3.56 13.33 5.33
N GLU A 51 -4.29 13.02 6.40
CA GLU A 51 -3.71 12.39 7.58
C GLU A 51 -3.83 10.87 7.48
N PRO A 52 -2.71 10.14 7.38
CA PRO A 52 -2.73 8.69 7.21
C PRO A 52 -3.18 7.93 8.47
N ASN A 53 -3.50 8.64 9.57
CA ASN A 53 -4.03 8.16 10.84
C ASN A 53 -3.88 6.64 11.06
N GLY A 54 -2.65 6.25 11.40
CA GLY A 54 -2.27 4.89 11.76
C GLY A 54 -1.74 3.99 10.67
N CYS A 55 -1.74 4.43 9.40
CA CYS A 55 -1.05 3.69 8.35
C CYS A 55 0.44 3.63 8.67
N GLN A 56 1.00 2.43 8.60
CA GLN A 56 2.41 2.15 8.89
C GLN A 56 3.26 2.19 7.62
N LEU A 57 2.64 2.09 6.43
CA LEU A 57 3.31 2.19 5.14
C LEU A 57 2.37 2.66 4.03
N VAL A 58 2.97 3.07 2.91
CA VAL A 58 2.27 3.43 1.67
C VAL A 58 2.69 2.50 0.54
N ILE A 59 1.72 2.00 -0.23
CA ILE A 59 1.93 1.25 -1.46
C ILE A 59 1.60 2.14 -2.64
N THR A 60 2.54 2.26 -3.57
CA THR A 60 2.37 3.11 -4.76
C THR A 60 3.20 2.58 -5.94
N HIS A 61 3.15 3.27 -7.07
CA HIS A 61 3.96 2.99 -8.26
C HIS A 61 5.13 4.00 -8.40
N THR A 62 6.15 3.69 -9.20
CA THR A 62 7.41 4.47 -9.23
C THR A 62 7.19 5.97 -9.44
N ALA A 63 6.28 6.35 -10.35
CA ALA A 63 6.01 7.74 -10.69
C ALA A 63 5.52 8.58 -9.49
N MET A 64 4.90 7.96 -8.49
CA MET A 64 4.28 8.64 -7.36
C MET A 64 5.11 8.65 -6.08
N ILE A 65 6.24 7.93 -6.05
CA ILE A 65 7.10 7.84 -4.87
C ILE A 65 7.56 9.23 -4.41
N GLY A 66 7.91 10.11 -5.35
CA GLY A 66 8.35 11.47 -5.03
C GLY A 66 7.28 12.29 -4.30
N GLN A 67 6.04 12.22 -4.78
CA GLN A 67 4.92 12.94 -4.17
C GLN A 67 4.49 12.32 -2.83
N VAL A 68 4.48 10.99 -2.72
CA VAL A 68 4.18 10.32 -1.44
C VAL A 68 5.19 10.73 -0.38
N ARG A 69 6.50 10.74 -0.70
CA ARG A 69 7.55 11.09 0.25
C ARG A 69 7.58 12.57 0.63
N SER A 70 7.12 13.47 -0.24
CA SER A 70 7.06 14.90 0.10
C SER A 70 5.89 15.26 1.02
N ARG A 71 4.88 14.38 1.12
CA ARG A 71 3.66 14.60 1.91
C ARG A 71 3.57 13.73 3.15
N LEU A 72 4.03 12.48 3.06
CA LEU A 72 3.89 11.48 4.09
C LEU A 72 5.27 11.02 4.55
N ASN A 73 5.49 11.07 5.87
CA ASN A 73 6.68 10.50 6.49
C ASN A 73 6.47 9.01 6.80
N LEU A 74 6.08 8.24 5.78
CA LEU A 74 5.82 6.81 5.87
C LEU A 74 6.75 6.05 4.92
N PRO A 75 7.14 4.81 5.27
CA PRO A 75 7.88 3.97 4.34
C PRO A 75 7.03 3.62 3.12
N VAL A 76 7.69 3.50 1.97
CA VAL A 76 7.04 3.28 0.67
C VAL A 76 7.42 1.91 0.11
N VAL A 77 6.41 1.16 -0.32
CA VAL A 77 6.55 -0.06 -1.11
C VAL A 77 6.11 0.24 -2.54
N ASN A 78 7.05 0.06 -3.48
CA ASN A 78 6.75 0.18 -4.91
C ASN A 78 6.19 -1.15 -5.42
N ILE A 79 4.96 -1.16 -5.91
CA ILE A 79 4.31 -2.36 -6.44
C ILE A 79 5.01 -2.92 -7.68
N GLU A 80 5.60 -2.05 -8.50
CA GLU A 80 6.23 -2.44 -9.77
C GLU A 80 7.47 -3.31 -9.55
N ALA A 81 8.06 -3.29 -8.35
CA ALA A 81 9.18 -4.16 -7.99
C ALA A 81 8.82 -5.65 -7.91
N PHE A 82 7.53 -5.98 -7.96
CA PHE A 82 6.98 -7.34 -7.88
C PHE A 82 6.29 -7.77 -9.16
N ILE A 83 6.44 -6.99 -10.23
CA ILE A 83 5.84 -7.26 -11.53
C ILE A 83 6.97 -7.60 -12.51
N PHE A 84 6.87 -8.76 -13.14
CA PHE A 84 7.90 -9.28 -14.05
C PHE A 84 7.30 -9.66 -15.39
N ASP A 85 8.08 -9.56 -16.46
CA ASP A 85 7.70 -10.09 -17.76
C ASP A 85 7.79 -11.61 -17.73
N ARG A 86 6.77 -12.29 -18.27
CA ARG A 86 6.78 -13.75 -18.38
C ARG A 86 7.81 -14.14 -19.44
N PRO A 87 8.70 -15.11 -19.17
CA PRO A 87 9.75 -15.48 -20.12
C PRO A 87 9.23 -16.18 -21.39
N ASP A 88 8.00 -16.69 -21.40
CA ASP A 88 7.42 -17.33 -22.58
C ASP A 88 6.82 -16.29 -23.55
N HIS A 89 7.56 -16.09 -24.64
CA HIS A 89 7.21 -15.34 -25.84
C HIS A 89 7.11 -13.81 -25.65
N ALA A 90 8.28 -13.19 -25.71
CA ALA A 90 8.48 -11.76 -26.00
C ALA A 90 7.86 -11.38 -27.35
N THR A 91 6.54 -11.24 -27.35
CA THR A 91 5.72 -10.57 -28.34
C THR A 91 5.16 -9.35 -27.63
N GLU A 92 5.04 -8.22 -28.33
CA GLU A 92 4.42 -7.01 -27.78
C GLU A 92 3.05 -7.36 -27.18
N GLY A 93 2.91 -7.24 -25.84
CA GLY A 93 1.71 -7.65 -25.11
C GLY A 93 1.87 -8.84 -24.15
N ALA A 94 3.09 -9.31 -23.87
CA ALA A 94 3.33 -10.38 -22.90
C ALA A 94 2.64 -10.12 -21.55
N ALA A 95 1.97 -11.16 -21.02
CA ALA A 95 1.26 -11.07 -19.75
C ALA A 95 2.24 -10.85 -18.60
N ARG A 96 2.17 -9.69 -17.94
CA ARG A 96 2.97 -9.40 -16.74
C ARG A 96 2.53 -10.28 -15.58
N GLN A 97 3.50 -10.90 -14.90
CA GLN A 97 3.28 -11.72 -13.72
C GLN A 97 3.54 -10.91 -12.45
N PHE A 98 2.65 -11.03 -11.46
CA PHE A 98 2.81 -10.43 -10.14
C PHE A 98 3.25 -11.50 -9.13
N ASP A 99 4.35 -11.26 -8.42
CA ASP A 99 4.81 -12.08 -7.31
C ASP A 99 4.20 -11.59 -5.98
N GLY A 100 3.02 -12.12 -5.68
CA GLY A 100 2.28 -11.76 -4.47
C GLY A 100 2.98 -12.17 -3.17
N ASP A 101 3.72 -13.28 -3.18
CA ASP A 101 4.40 -13.78 -1.99
C ASP A 101 5.60 -12.90 -1.63
N ALA A 102 6.42 -12.54 -2.62
CA ALA A 102 7.52 -11.60 -2.41
C ALA A 102 7.00 -10.22 -1.97
N PHE A 103 5.90 -9.77 -2.55
CA PHE A 103 5.23 -8.53 -2.18
C PHE A 103 4.77 -8.53 -0.71
N VAL A 104 4.03 -9.54 -0.28
CA VAL A 104 3.55 -9.67 1.11
C VAL A 104 4.73 -9.73 2.09
N LYS A 105 5.77 -10.52 1.79
CA LYS A 105 6.99 -10.58 2.62
C LYS A 105 7.63 -9.21 2.76
N ARG A 106 7.69 -8.42 1.68
CA ARG A 106 8.25 -7.07 1.73
C ARG A 106 7.41 -6.15 2.61
N VAL A 107 6.08 -6.20 2.49
CA VAL A 107 5.15 -5.39 3.28
C VAL A 107 5.39 -5.62 4.78
N PHE A 108 5.36 -6.88 5.23
CA PHE A 108 5.60 -7.19 6.63
C PHE A 108 7.00 -6.82 7.12
N LEU A 109 8.03 -7.03 6.29
CA LEU A 109 9.41 -6.62 6.62
C LEU A 109 9.49 -5.11 6.87
N VAL A 110 8.84 -4.32 6.03
CA VAL A 110 8.81 -2.86 6.13
C VAL A 110 8.04 -2.40 7.36
N MET A 111 6.85 -2.97 7.63
CA MET A 111 6.05 -2.67 8.83
C MET A 111 6.84 -2.90 10.11
N ASN A 112 7.42 -4.10 10.25
CA ASN A 112 8.21 -4.46 11.42
C ASN A 112 9.46 -3.58 11.59
N GLY A 113 10.06 -3.13 10.49
CA GLY A 113 11.18 -2.19 10.51
C GLY A 113 10.78 -0.77 10.91
N ALA A 114 9.58 -0.32 10.53
CA ALA A 114 9.06 0.99 10.91
C ALA A 114 8.74 1.04 12.41
N GLN A 115 8.10 0.00 12.95
CA GLN A 115 7.78 -0.10 14.38
C GLN A 115 9.03 0.00 15.27
N ARG A 116 10.13 -0.63 14.88
CA ARG A 116 11.40 -0.56 15.64
C ARG A 116 12.01 0.85 15.69
N ARG A 117 11.77 1.70 14.68
CA ARG A 117 12.28 3.08 14.66
C ARG A 117 11.44 4.05 15.50
N ILE A 118 10.17 3.73 15.73
CA ILE A 118 9.27 4.55 16.56
C ILE A 118 9.52 4.28 18.05
N ALA A 119 10.00 3.08 18.40
CA ALA A 119 10.28 2.66 19.77
C ALA A 119 11.69 3.06 20.29
N SER A 120 12.49 3.78 19.50
CA SER A 120 13.86 4.19 19.80
C SER A 120 13.99 5.71 19.81
#